data_AF-U4VEB7-F1
#
_entry.id   AF-U4VEB7-F1
#
_cell.length_a   1.000
_cell.length_b   1.000
_cell.length_c   1.000
_cell.angle_alpha   90.00
_cell.angle_beta   90.00
_cell.angle_gamma   90.00
#
_symmetry.space_group_name_H-M   'P 1'
#
loop_
_entity.id
_entity.type
_entity.pdbx_description
1 polymer ?
#
loop_
_entity_poly.entity_id
_entity_poly.type
_entity_poly.pdbx_seq_one_letter_code
_entity_poly.pdbx_strand_id
1 'polypeptide(L)' 'MLAALAAKGKLKLTDPLAKYAPEGAKVEVNGRPVTLLDLATHSAGLPRELPRPPRYENHG' A
#
# COMPACT_ATOMS: atom_id res chain seq x y z
N MET A 1 -13.90 3.18 6.88
CA MET A 1 -13.67 1.75 6.55
C MET A 1 -13.73 1.56 5.04
N LEU A 2 -12.86 0.74 4.45
CA LEU A 2 -12.81 0.49 3.00
C LEU A 2 -14.12 -0.09 2.46
N ALA A 3 -14.74 -1.03 3.18
CA ALA A 3 -16.00 -1.67 2.78
C ALA A 3 -17.15 -0.66 2.60
N ALA A 4 -17.25 0.34 3.48
CA ALA A 4 -18.28 1.38 3.37
C ALA A 4 -18.08 2.28 2.14
N LEU A 5 -16.83 2.57 1.76
CA LEU A 5 -16.53 3.34 0.55
C LEU A 5 -16.82 2.54 -0.72
N ALA A 6 -16.54 1.23 -0.71
CA ALA A 6 -16.90 0.33 -1.80
C ALA A 6 -18.42 0.22 -1.97
N ALA A 7 -19.17 0.06 -0.86
CA ALA A 7 -20.64 0.01 -0.88
C ALA A 7 -21.27 1.32 -1.42
N LYS A 8 -20.62 2.46 -1.17
CA LYS A 8 -21.02 3.77 -1.71
C LYS A 8 -20.51 4.03 -3.14
N GLY A 9 -19.84 3.06 -3.78
CA GLY A 9 -19.31 3.17 -5.14
C GLY A 9 -18.15 4.17 -5.29
N LYS A 10 -17.51 4.59 -4.21
CA LYS A 10 -16.42 5.59 -4.24
C LYS A 10 -15.09 4.98 -4.70
N LEU A 11 -14.97 3.67 -4.66
CA LEU A 11 -13.81 2.88 -5.09
C LEU A 11 -14.25 1.45 -5.40
N LYS A 12 -13.37 0.68 -6.04
CA LYS A 12 -13.50 -0.78 -6.18
C LYS A 12 -12.40 -1.45 -5.38
N LEU A 13 -12.69 -2.58 -4.73
CA LEU A 13 -11.65 -3.36 -4.04
C LEU A 13 -10.57 -3.85 -5.00
N THR A 14 -10.90 -4.03 -6.28
CA THR A 14 -9.97 -4.40 -7.34
C THR A 14 -9.22 -3.22 -7.94
N ASP A 15 -9.48 -1.98 -7.50
CA ASP A 15 -8.69 -0.84 -7.96
C ASP A 15 -7.23 -1.01 -7.51
N PRO A 16 -6.25 -0.75 -8.38
CA PRO A 16 -4.85 -0.73 -7.99
C PRO A 16 -4.60 0.43 -7.02
N LEU A 17 -3.77 0.19 -6.00
CA LEU A 17 -3.37 1.19 -5.00
C LEU A 17 -2.74 2.43 -5.66
N ALA A 18 -2.04 2.24 -6.79
CA ALA A 18 -1.40 3.31 -7.55
C ALA A 18 -2.37 4.43 -7.96
N LYS A 19 -3.65 4.12 -8.18
CA LYS A 19 -4.70 5.09 -8.50
C LYS A 19 -4.91 6.15 -7.40
N TYR A 20 -4.54 5.82 -6.16
CA TYR A 20 -4.73 6.66 -4.98
C TYR A 20 -3.40 7.14 -4.38
N ALA A 21 -2.28 6.79 -5.01
CA ALA A 21 -0.96 7.15 -4.54
C ALA A 21 -0.56 8.54 -5.08
N PRO A 22 0.31 9.28 -4.36
CA PRO A 22 0.90 10.49 -4.91
C PRO A 22 1.75 10.17 -6.15
N GLU A 23 1.96 11.17 -7.01
CA GLU A 23 2.76 10.99 -8.22
C GLU A 23 4.17 10.49 -7.91
N GLY A 24 4.64 9.53 -8.72
CA GLY A 24 5.97 8.92 -8.57
C GLY A 24 6.08 7.84 -7.50
N ALA A 25 5.03 7.57 -6.71
CA ALA A 25 5.06 6.50 -5.72
C ALA A 25 5.06 5.11 -6.38
N LYS A 26 6.08 4.30 -6.08
CA LYS A 26 6.12 2.89 -6.46
C LYS A 26 5.35 2.06 -5.44
N VAL A 27 4.25 1.47 -5.86
CA VAL A 27 3.33 0.70 -5.00
C VAL A 27 3.09 -0.72 -5.50
N GLU A 28 4.04 -1.24 -6.26
CA GLU A 28 4.05 -2.62 -6.74
C GLU A 28 4.87 -3.51 -5.80
N VAL A 29 4.45 -4.76 -5.63
CA VAL A 29 5.17 -5.77 -4.86
C VAL A 29 5.48 -6.92 -5.79
N ASN A 30 6.73 -7.36 -5.86
CA ASN A 30 7.17 -8.45 -6.75
C ASN A 30 6.76 -8.24 -8.23
N GLY A 31 6.76 -7.00 -8.72
CA GLY A 31 6.41 -6.66 -10.10
C GLY A 31 4.92 -6.76 -10.45
N ARG A 32 4.04 -6.97 -9.46
CA ARG A 32 2.57 -6.91 -9.64
C ARG A 32 1.97 -5.67 -8.96
N PRO A 33 0.92 -5.08 -9.54
CA PRO A 33 0.12 -4.08 -8.86
C PRO A 33 -0.50 -4.62 -7.57
N VAL A 34 -0.45 -3.84 -6.50
CA VAL A 34 -1.21 -4.11 -5.26
C VAL A 34 -2.60 -3.53 -5.39
N THR A 35 -3.65 -4.28 -5.05
CA THR A 35 -5.04 -3.78 -5.02
C THR A 35 -5.49 -3.39 -3.62
N LEU A 36 -6.59 -2.65 -3.51
CA LEU A 36 -7.21 -2.36 -2.21
C LEU A 36 -7.71 -3.63 -1.49
N LEU A 37 -8.08 -4.67 -2.25
CA LEU A 37 -8.42 -5.99 -1.73
C LEU A 37 -7.22 -6.62 -1.03
N ASP A 38 -6.06 -6.61 -1.67
CA ASP A 38 -4.83 -7.21 -1.12
C ASP A 38 -4.44 -6.63 0.24
N LEU A 39 -4.67 -5.33 0.43
CA LEU A 39 -4.46 -4.66 1.72
C LEU A 39 -5.48 -5.12 2.76
N ALA A 40 -6.77 -5.17 2.39
CA ALA A 40 -7.83 -5.57 3.30
C ALA A 40 -7.69 -7.02 3.79
N THR A 41 -7.19 -7.91 2.94
CA THR A 41 -7.00 -9.34 3.24
C THR A 41 -5.58 -9.70 3.67
N HIS A 42 -4.69 -8.72 3.79
CA HIS A 42 -3.27 -8.93 4.14
C HIS A 42 -2.55 -9.91 3.19
N SER A 43 -2.91 -9.90 1.90
CA SER A 43 -2.36 -10.79 0.86
C SER A 43 -1.42 -10.08 -0.12
N ALA A 44 -1.13 -8.79 0.11
CA ALA A 44 -0.24 -7.99 -0.73
C ALA A 44 1.21 -8.51 -0.76
N GLY A 45 1.66 -9.18 0.31
CA GLY A 45 3.06 -9.60 0.48
C GLY A 45 3.97 -8.50 1.03
N LEU A 46 3.39 -7.46 1.63
CA LEU A 46 4.13 -6.38 2.29
C LEU A 46 4.71 -6.85 3.63
N PRO A 47 5.86 -6.30 4.07
CA PRO A 47 6.32 -6.49 5.43
C PRO A 47 5.28 -5.93 6.42
N ARG A 48 5.18 -6.56 7.59
CA ARG A 48 4.23 -6.14 8.63
C ARG A 48 4.52 -4.74 9.17
N GLU A 49 5.80 -4.39 9.25
CA GLU A 49 6.27 -3.10 9.74
C GLU A 49 7.20 -2.48 8.70
N LEU A 50 7.23 -1.14 8.66
CA LEU A 50 8.24 -0.44 7.88
C LEU A 50 9.62 -0.71 8.49
N PRO A 51 10.66 -0.94 7.65
CA PRO A 51 12.02 -1.06 8.16
C PRO A 51 12.38 0.22 8.91
N ARG A 52 13.14 0.07 10.01
CA ARG A 52 13.63 1.24 10.75
C ARG A 52 14.51 2.08 9.81
N PRO A 53 14.33 3.40 9.76
CA PRO A 53 15.28 4.25 9.04
C PRO A 53 16.68 4.07 9.65
N PRO A 54 17.74 4.16 8.83
CA PRO A 54 19.11 4.08 9.34
C PRO A 54 19.31 5.17 10.41
N ARG A 55 19.92 4.79 11.54
CA ARG A 55 20.33 5.74 12.55
C ARG A 55 21.48 6.55 11.95
N TYR A 56 21.38 7.87 11.95
CA TYR A 56 22.54 8.72 11.68
C TYR A 56 23.51 8.56 12.86
N GLU A 57 24.42 7.59 12.76
CA GLU A 57 25.45 7.35 13.76
C GLU A 57 26.48 8.47 13.60
N ASN A 58 26.36 9.51 14.43
CA ASN A 58 27.36 10.59 14.50
C ASN A 58 28.67 9.96 14.96
N HIS A 59 29.60 9.79 14.04
CA HIS A 59 31.00 9.51 14.39
C HIS A 59 31.59 10.86 14.80
N GLY A 60 31.74 11.04 16.12
CA GLY A 60 32.51 12.12 16.71
C GLY A 60 34.01 11.84 16.68
#